data_AF-A0A7C7GUU0-F1
#
_entry.id   AF-A0A7C7GUU0-F1
#
_cell.length_a   1.000
_cell.length_b   1.000
_cell.length_c   1.000
_cell.angle_alpha   90.00
_cell.angle_beta   90.00
_cell.angle_gamma   90.00
#
_symmetry.space_group_name_H-M   'P 1'
#
loop_
_entity.id
_entity.type
_entity.pdbx_description
1 polymer ?
#
loop_
_entity_poly.entity_id
_entity_poly.type
_entity_poly.pdbx_seq_one_letter_code
_entity_poly.pdbx_strand_id
1 'polypeptide(L)'
;MLINYLQEKDYYKLNDALTSISCGIGSELFGIFSKTALFFGYLYIYENLKIYDMPDTIWSWVILFFGVDFFYYWFHRKSHEVNFIWAAHIVHHQSEEYNLSTALRQAWFQSSFSWVFYLPLAFVGFSPYAFLVVKGINLVYQFWIHTKLIGKMGFLELFMNTPSHHRVHHGKNPKYLDKNYAAVFIIWDRMFGTYMKEEEEPVFGITNTYKSWNPVWTNFHYWGELWEISKNSTRLVDKIKVFLKPPGWRPAELGGFKGAPEVDKETYEKYDVAVSNSLAAYSFIQFIPALGLAAVFLFLEKEFSAVQQMAITSLVIFSLLSSGAIFEKAKWITIGEYVRLLAIPCAALLFMETAGFSTIILVAGSWALLSLVWFSSQLKGFQTAK
;
A
#
# COMPACT_ATOMS: atom_id res chain seq x y z
N MET A 1 -2.92 -15.39 9.79
CA MET A 1 -3.11 -16.65 9.03
C MET A 1 -3.29 -17.87 9.94
N LEU A 2 -2.37 -18.21 10.84
CA LEU A 2 -2.53 -19.38 11.73
C LEU A 2 -3.78 -19.30 12.62
N ILE A 3 -4.00 -18.20 13.35
CA ILE A 3 -5.22 -18.01 14.17
C ILE A 3 -6.48 -18.08 13.32
N ASN A 4 -6.47 -17.48 12.13
CA ASN A 4 -7.58 -17.51 11.18
C ASN A 4 -7.89 -18.95 10.72
N TYR A 5 -6.85 -19.75 10.42
CA TYR A 5 -6.97 -21.17 10.08
C TYR A 5 -7.51 -22.00 11.26
N LEU A 6 -6.97 -21.79 12.47
CA LEU A 6 -7.40 -22.48 13.68
C LEU A 6 -8.84 -22.14 14.10
N GLN A 7 -9.31 -20.94 13.78
CA GLN A 7 -10.67 -20.47 14.08
C GLN A 7 -11.63 -20.63 12.90
N GLU A 8 -11.22 -21.30 11.81
CA GLU A 8 -12.00 -21.51 10.59
C GLU A 8 -12.64 -20.21 10.06
N LYS A 9 -11.89 -19.11 10.16
CA LYS A 9 -12.30 -17.80 9.63
C LYS A 9 -11.81 -17.66 8.19
N ASP A 10 -12.56 -16.94 7.37
CA ASP A 10 -12.21 -16.65 5.98
C ASP A 10 -11.84 -15.17 5.81
N TYR A 11 -10.92 -14.66 6.63
CA TYR A 11 -10.50 -13.25 6.58
C TYR A 11 -9.29 -12.99 5.67
N TYR A 12 -8.70 -14.05 5.11
CA TYR A 12 -7.50 -13.97 4.29
C TYR A 12 -7.71 -14.75 3.01
N LYS A 13 -7.58 -14.05 1.87
CA LYS A 13 -7.35 -14.69 0.58
C LYS A 13 -5.89 -14.54 0.15
N LEU A 14 -5.32 -15.60 -0.41
CA LEU A 14 -3.90 -15.65 -0.76
C LEU A 14 -3.51 -14.60 -1.81
N ASN A 15 -4.30 -14.47 -2.88
CA ASN A 15 -4.09 -13.48 -3.94
C ASN A 15 -4.12 -12.05 -3.41
N ASP A 16 -5.13 -11.71 -2.60
CA ASP A 16 -5.21 -10.37 -2.01
C ASP A 16 -4.05 -10.12 -1.03
N ALA A 17 -3.70 -11.08 -0.18
CA ALA A 17 -2.58 -10.93 0.75
C ALA A 17 -1.25 -10.73 0.03
N LEU A 18 -0.97 -11.52 -1.03
CA LEU A 18 0.24 -11.37 -1.84
C LEU A 18 0.27 -10.05 -2.60
N THR A 19 -0.88 -9.59 -3.12
CA THR A 19 -0.98 -8.28 -3.77
C THR A 19 -0.74 -7.16 -2.76
N SER A 20 -1.31 -7.27 -1.56
CA SER A 20 -1.15 -6.28 -0.50
C SER A 20 0.31 -6.15 -0.07
N ILE A 21 0.99 -7.27 0.19
CA ILE A 21 2.43 -7.28 0.51
C ILE A 21 3.25 -6.79 -0.69
N SER A 22 2.89 -7.14 -1.93
CA SER A 22 3.56 -6.64 -3.13
C SER A 22 3.53 -5.11 -3.22
N CYS A 23 2.40 -4.49 -2.88
CA CYS A 23 2.28 -3.04 -2.85
C CYS A 23 3.23 -2.44 -1.82
N GLY A 24 3.26 -3.01 -0.61
CA GLY A 24 4.21 -2.62 0.44
C GLY A 24 5.66 -2.72 0.02
N ILE A 25 6.08 -3.86 -0.55
CA ILE A 25 7.45 -4.04 -1.07
C ILE A 25 7.76 -2.97 -2.11
N GLY A 26 6.86 -2.76 -3.09
CA GLY A 26 7.07 -1.74 -4.11
C GLY A 26 7.15 -0.32 -3.54
N SER A 27 6.40 -0.02 -2.48
CA SER A 27 6.48 1.26 -1.77
C SER A 27 7.84 1.46 -1.11
N GLU A 28 8.38 0.45 -0.44
CA GLU A 28 9.72 0.52 0.17
C GLU A 28 10.81 0.68 -0.88
N LEU A 29 10.73 -0.07 -1.99
CA LEU A 29 11.66 0.06 -3.12
C LEU A 29 11.59 1.46 -3.74
N PHE A 30 10.39 2.00 -3.97
CA PHE A 30 10.24 3.38 -4.43
C PHE A 30 10.84 4.38 -3.43
N GLY A 31 10.69 4.11 -2.13
CA GLY A 31 11.30 4.87 -1.05
C GLY A 31 12.81 5.04 -1.21
N ILE A 32 13.55 3.98 -1.56
CA ILE A 32 15.01 4.03 -1.78
C ILE A 32 15.38 5.16 -2.74
N PHE A 33 14.67 5.25 -3.87
CA PHE A 33 14.97 6.22 -4.92
C PHE A 33 14.36 7.61 -4.69
N SER A 34 13.46 7.76 -3.71
CA SER A 34 12.71 8.99 -3.43
C SER A 34 13.01 9.64 -2.06
N LYS A 35 13.78 8.97 -1.19
CA LYS A 35 14.21 9.44 0.15
C LYS A 35 14.84 10.85 0.15
N THR A 36 15.33 11.33 -1.00
CA THR A 36 16.00 12.63 -1.17
C THR A 36 15.07 13.86 -1.06
N ALA A 37 13.75 13.74 -1.19
CA ALA A 37 12.88 14.92 -1.06
C ALA A 37 12.34 15.13 0.37
N LEU A 38 11.89 14.03 1.01
CA LEU A 38 11.16 14.08 2.29
C LEU A 38 12.05 14.49 3.46
N PHE A 39 13.20 13.84 3.57
CA PHE A 39 14.13 14.07 4.67
C PHE A 39 14.80 15.44 4.56
N PHE A 40 15.13 15.86 3.33
CA PHE A 40 15.77 17.15 3.09
C PHE A 40 14.85 18.32 3.40
N GLY A 41 13.55 18.23 3.09
CA GLY A 41 12.59 19.28 3.43
C GLY A 41 12.49 19.49 4.95
N TYR A 42 12.26 18.41 5.72
CA TYR A 42 12.17 18.50 7.18
C TYR A 42 13.49 18.99 7.80
N LEU A 43 14.62 18.40 7.38
CA LEU A 43 15.95 18.78 7.87
C LEU A 43 16.28 20.24 7.55
N TYR A 44 15.97 20.71 6.35
CA TYR A 44 16.21 22.10 5.95
C TYR A 44 15.45 23.08 6.85
N ILE A 45 14.15 22.85 7.08
CA ILE A 45 13.35 23.67 8.00
C ILE A 45 13.94 23.64 9.40
N TYR A 46 14.31 22.45 9.90
CA TYR A 46 14.87 22.32 11.25
C TYR A 46 16.21 23.03 11.42
N GLU A 47 17.13 22.92 10.47
CA GLU A 47 18.48 23.51 10.58
C GLU A 47 18.48 25.02 10.32
N ASN A 48 17.56 25.53 9.49
CA ASN A 48 17.63 26.93 9.01
C ASN A 48 16.49 27.81 9.53
N LEU A 49 15.31 27.25 9.80
CA LEU A 49 14.08 28.02 10.04
C LEU A 49 13.39 27.70 11.37
N LYS A 50 13.91 26.78 12.20
CA LYS A 50 13.30 26.48 13.49
C LYS A 50 13.24 27.74 14.37
N ILE A 51 12.14 27.92 15.08
CA ILE A 51 11.94 29.06 15.97
C ILE A 51 12.33 28.79 17.43
N TYR A 52 12.52 27.52 17.77
CA TYR A 52 12.89 27.07 19.10
C TYR A 52 13.67 25.76 19.02
N ASP A 53 14.50 25.48 20.02
CA ASP A 53 15.20 24.20 20.16
C ASP A 53 14.49 23.36 21.21
N MET A 54 13.70 22.37 20.78
CA MET A 54 12.97 21.54 21.74
C MET A 54 13.93 20.71 22.60
N PRO A 55 13.83 20.79 23.94
CA PRO A 55 14.72 20.05 24.81
C PRO A 55 14.40 18.55 24.71
N ASP A 56 15.40 17.70 24.85
CA ASP A 56 15.23 16.25 24.82
C ASP A 56 14.67 15.72 26.15
N THR A 57 13.38 15.93 26.37
CA THR A 57 12.67 15.52 27.60
C THR A 57 11.46 14.68 27.26
N ILE A 58 11.03 13.81 28.19
CA ILE A 58 9.84 12.95 27.99
C ILE A 58 8.60 13.75 27.55
N TRP A 59 8.42 14.97 28.05
CA TRP A 59 7.31 15.83 27.65
C TRP A 59 7.41 16.31 26.21
N SER A 60 8.61 16.63 25.71
CA SER A 60 8.83 16.94 24.30
C SER A 60 8.46 15.74 23.42
N TRP A 61 8.82 14.51 23.82
CA TRP A 61 8.46 13.30 23.09
C TRP A 61 6.95 13.04 23.10
N VAL A 62 6.27 13.24 24.23
CA VAL A 62 4.81 13.11 24.34
C VAL A 62 4.11 14.15 23.45
N ILE A 63 4.51 15.42 23.52
CA ILE A 63 3.95 16.49 22.68
C ILE A 63 4.20 16.18 21.21
N LEU A 64 5.40 15.72 20.84
CA LEU A 64 5.71 15.30 19.49
C LEU A 64 4.83 14.13 19.03
N PHE A 65 4.53 13.16 19.90
CA PHE A 65 3.64 12.05 19.56
C PHE A 65 2.22 12.50 19.22
N PHE A 66 1.64 13.39 20.04
CA PHE A 66 0.36 14.03 19.71
C PHE A 66 0.46 14.89 18.44
N GLY A 67 1.56 15.60 18.24
CA GLY A 67 1.80 16.42 17.05
C GLY A 67 1.88 15.59 15.77
N VAL A 68 2.63 14.49 15.78
CA VAL A 68 2.72 13.54 14.66
C VAL A 68 1.35 12.96 14.34
N ASP A 69 0.59 12.53 15.36
CA ASP A 69 -0.74 11.97 15.15
C ASP A 69 -1.74 13.01 14.60
N PHE A 70 -1.66 14.25 15.08
CA PHE A 70 -2.46 15.37 14.58
C PHE A 70 -2.17 15.69 13.11
N PHE A 71 -0.89 15.79 12.73
CA PHE A 71 -0.53 16.05 11.33
C PHE A 71 -0.81 14.86 10.42
N TYR A 72 -0.73 13.63 10.95
CA TYR A 72 -1.23 12.44 10.25
C TYR A 72 -2.74 12.57 9.99
N TYR A 73 -3.55 12.93 10.98
CA TYR A 73 -5.00 13.12 10.80
C TYR A 73 -5.32 14.05 9.63
N TRP A 74 -4.63 15.19 9.54
CA TRP A 74 -4.85 16.15 8.44
C TRP A 74 -4.37 15.64 7.10
N PHE A 75 -3.20 14.99 7.05
CA PHE A 75 -2.73 14.32 5.85
C PHE A 75 -3.77 13.30 5.38
N HIS A 76 -4.18 12.41 6.28
CA HIS A 76 -5.09 11.32 5.98
C HIS A 76 -6.46 11.81 5.53
N ARG A 77 -7.04 12.79 6.23
CA ARG A 77 -8.27 13.45 5.80
C ARG A 77 -8.15 14.06 4.40
N LYS A 78 -7.05 14.76 4.11
CA LYS A 78 -6.83 15.33 2.76
C LYS A 78 -6.57 14.26 1.69
N SER A 79 -6.01 13.12 2.08
CA SER A 79 -5.93 11.94 1.21
C SER A 79 -7.29 11.39 0.81
N HIS A 80 -8.36 11.64 1.58
CA HIS A 80 -9.71 11.23 1.20
C HIS A 80 -10.51 12.36 0.54
N GLU A 81 -10.25 13.62 0.89
CA GLU A 81 -11.01 14.78 0.36
C GLU A 81 -10.47 15.37 -0.96
N VAL A 82 -9.28 14.98 -1.42
CA VAL A 82 -8.63 15.55 -2.62
C VAL A 82 -8.18 14.44 -3.58
N ASN A 83 -8.75 14.41 -4.80
CA ASN A 83 -8.48 13.37 -5.79
C ASN A 83 -7.00 13.09 -6.05
N PHE A 84 -6.17 14.11 -6.12
CA PHE A 84 -4.74 13.97 -6.35
C PHE A 84 -4.04 13.22 -5.21
N ILE A 85 -4.38 13.50 -3.96
CA ILE A 85 -3.78 12.83 -2.80
C ILE A 85 -4.43 11.44 -2.61
N TRP A 86 -5.74 11.34 -2.88
CA TRP A 86 -6.46 10.06 -2.93
C TRP A 86 -5.85 9.09 -3.93
N ALA A 87 -5.43 9.56 -5.11
CA ALA A 87 -4.75 8.72 -6.09
C ALA A 87 -3.45 8.09 -5.55
N ALA A 88 -2.83 8.70 -4.54
CA ALA A 88 -1.66 8.19 -3.83
C ALA A 88 -1.99 7.48 -2.51
N HIS A 89 -3.26 7.24 -2.20
CA HIS A 89 -3.71 6.61 -0.95
C HIS A 89 -4.75 5.49 -1.17
N ILE A 90 -5.54 5.57 -2.24
CA ILE A 90 -6.57 4.62 -2.66
C ILE A 90 -6.08 3.16 -2.66
N VAL A 91 -4.80 2.94 -2.93
CA VAL A 91 -4.16 1.62 -2.90
C VAL A 91 -4.42 0.89 -1.59
N HIS A 92 -4.37 1.63 -0.47
CA HIS A 92 -4.60 1.11 0.87
C HIS A 92 -6.04 0.61 1.08
N HIS A 93 -7.01 1.22 0.39
CA HIS A 93 -8.43 0.92 0.51
C HIS A 93 -8.95 -0.09 -0.52
N GLN A 94 -8.16 -0.48 -1.50
CA GLN A 94 -8.61 -1.35 -2.59
C GLN A 94 -8.90 -2.79 -2.20
N SER A 95 -8.29 -3.30 -1.12
CA SER A 95 -8.50 -4.67 -0.71
C SER A 95 -9.95 -4.87 -0.26
N GLU A 96 -10.59 -5.90 -0.81
CA GLU A 96 -11.93 -6.36 -0.41
C GLU A 96 -11.86 -7.32 0.79
N GLU A 97 -10.64 -7.65 1.24
CA GLU A 97 -10.35 -8.29 2.51
C GLU A 97 -9.87 -7.25 3.53
N TYR A 98 -10.14 -7.49 4.81
CA TYR A 98 -9.66 -6.61 5.87
C TYR A 98 -8.93 -7.39 6.94
N ASN A 99 -7.61 -7.32 6.90
CA ASN A 99 -6.72 -8.07 7.77
C ASN A 99 -5.31 -7.42 7.81
N LEU A 100 -4.37 -8.01 8.55
CA LEU A 100 -3.03 -7.43 8.73
C LEU A 100 -2.23 -7.27 7.42
N SER A 101 -2.54 -8.02 6.36
CA SER A 101 -1.92 -7.78 5.05
C SER A 101 -2.41 -6.50 4.41
N THR A 102 -3.67 -6.10 4.63
CA THR A 102 -4.23 -4.80 4.20
C THR A 102 -3.41 -3.63 4.76
N ALA A 103 -2.90 -3.74 5.99
CA ALA A 103 -1.98 -2.75 6.57
C ALA A 103 -0.70 -2.56 5.74
N LEU A 104 -0.23 -3.63 5.08
CA LEU A 104 0.96 -3.62 4.24
C LEU A 104 0.68 -3.16 2.80
N ARG A 105 -0.59 -2.93 2.44
CA ARG A 105 -0.99 -2.43 1.12
C ARG A 105 -0.72 -0.93 0.98
N GLN A 106 0.55 -0.56 0.99
CA GLN A 106 0.98 0.84 0.94
C GLN A 106 1.12 1.31 -0.51
N ALA A 107 0.62 2.50 -0.81
CA ALA A 107 0.78 3.13 -2.12
C ALA A 107 2.22 3.63 -2.31
N TRP A 108 2.77 3.46 -3.50
CA TRP A 108 4.17 3.79 -3.78
C TRP A 108 4.46 5.28 -3.64
N PHE A 109 3.48 6.13 -3.97
CA PHE A 109 3.66 7.57 -4.01
C PHE A 109 3.20 8.30 -2.75
N GLN A 110 2.64 7.61 -1.76
CA GLN A 110 2.05 8.24 -0.58
C GLN A 110 3.04 9.14 0.17
N SER A 111 4.27 8.65 0.32
CA SER A 111 5.34 9.32 1.06
C SER A 111 5.69 10.68 0.42
N SER A 112 5.70 10.77 -0.91
CA SER A 112 5.93 11.98 -1.72
C SER A 112 5.01 13.14 -1.39
N PHE A 113 3.81 12.87 -0.85
CA PHE A 113 2.82 13.88 -0.50
C PHE A 113 2.67 14.10 1.01
N SER A 114 2.92 13.06 1.82
CA SER A 114 2.69 13.14 3.27
C SER A 114 3.64 14.08 4.03
N TRP A 115 4.88 14.25 3.56
CA TRP A 115 5.93 14.95 4.32
C TRP A 115 5.62 16.42 4.62
N VAL A 116 4.95 17.12 3.69
CA VAL A 116 4.66 18.56 3.83
C VAL A 116 3.81 18.85 5.08
N PHE A 117 2.97 17.90 5.48
CA PHE A 117 2.11 18.03 6.66
C PHE A 117 2.90 18.03 7.96
N TYR A 118 4.10 17.43 7.98
CA TYR A 118 4.93 17.33 9.18
C TYR A 118 5.94 18.48 9.33
N LEU A 119 6.10 19.34 8.31
CA LEU A 119 7.04 20.47 8.36
C LEU A 119 6.81 21.45 9.52
N PRO A 120 5.58 21.70 10.00
CA PRO A 120 5.38 22.53 11.18
C PRO A 120 6.09 21.99 12.43
N LEU A 121 6.28 20.67 12.56
CA LEU A 121 7.02 20.08 13.69
C LEU A 121 8.51 20.43 13.62
N ALA A 122 9.10 20.44 12.42
CA ALA A 122 10.47 20.89 12.20
C ALA A 122 10.62 22.38 12.54
N PHE A 123 9.66 23.19 12.09
CA PHE A 123 9.64 24.63 12.33
C PHE A 123 9.54 24.96 13.82
N VAL A 124 8.72 24.22 14.58
CA VAL A 124 8.62 24.38 16.05
C VAL A 124 9.91 23.94 16.76
N GLY A 125 10.73 23.08 16.15
CA GLY A 125 12.02 22.69 16.71
C GLY A 125 12.16 21.25 17.14
N PHE A 126 11.29 20.33 16.71
CA PHE A 126 11.45 18.92 17.00
C PHE A 126 12.51 18.29 16.11
N SER A 127 13.51 17.66 16.74
CA SER A 127 14.64 17.08 16.03
C SER A 127 14.21 16.03 15.00
N PRO A 128 14.90 15.95 13.84
CA PRO A 128 14.60 14.94 12.81
C PRO A 128 14.66 13.50 13.36
N TYR A 129 15.58 13.23 14.28
CA TYR A 129 15.69 11.93 14.93
C TYR A 129 14.44 11.59 15.75
N ALA A 130 14.01 12.49 16.65
CA ALA A 130 12.82 12.26 17.46
C ALA A 130 11.57 12.09 16.57
N PHE A 131 11.44 12.94 15.55
CA PHE A 131 10.36 12.84 14.57
C PHE A 131 10.31 11.46 13.89
N LEU A 132 11.44 10.95 13.40
CA LEU A 132 11.49 9.65 12.73
C LEU A 132 11.12 8.49 13.67
N VAL A 133 11.60 8.52 14.92
CA VAL A 133 11.26 7.51 15.92
C VAL A 133 9.76 7.53 16.24
N VAL A 134 9.21 8.71 16.53
CA VAL A 134 7.80 8.89 16.87
C VAL A 134 6.90 8.52 15.69
N LYS A 135 7.27 8.91 14.46
CA LYS A 135 6.56 8.51 13.24
C LYS A 135 6.59 6.99 13.06
N GLY A 136 7.71 6.33 13.35
CA GLY A 136 7.81 4.86 13.36
C GLY A 136 6.88 4.20 14.37
N ILE A 137 6.82 4.71 15.61
CA ILE A 137 5.89 4.23 16.64
C ILE A 137 4.44 4.40 16.19
N ASN A 138 4.11 5.55 15.62
CA ASN A 138 2.77 5.84 15.08
C ASN A 138 2.39 4.83 13.97
N LEU A 139 3.32 4.53 13.04
CA LEU A 139 3.10 3.53 11.99
C LEU A 139 2.89 2.12 12.54
N VAL A 140 3.68 1.70 13.55
CA VAL A 140 3.51 0.40 14.22
C VAL A 140 2.15 0.30 14.89
N TYR A 141 1.65 1.38 15.50
CA TYR A 141 0.30 1.40 16.06
C TYR A 141 -0.76 1.19 14.97
N GLN A 142 -0.64 1.86 13.83
CA GLN A 142 -1.59 1.70 12.72
C GLN A 142 -1.63 0.26 12.17
N PHE A 143 -0.55 -0.51 12.28
CA PHE A 143 -0.54 -1.89 11.77
C PHE A 143 -1.56 -2.80 12.46
N TRP A 144 -1.59 -2.83 13.79
CA TRP A 144 -2.36 -3.85 14.52
C TRP A 144 -3.88 -3.62 14.48
N ILE A 145 -4.33 -2.39 14.22
CA ILE A 145 -5.76 -2.06 14.10
C ILE A 145 -6.40 -2.61 12.81
N HIS A 146 -5.61 -3.14 11.87
CA HIS A 146 -6.09 -3.82 10.66
C HIS A 146 -6.49 -5.27 10.92
N THR A 147 -7.58 -5.47 11.67
CA THR A 147 -8.08 -6.81 11.94
C THR A 147 -9.58 -6.85 12.14
N LYS A 148 -10.18 -7.97 11.74
CA LYS A 148 -11.56 -8.35 12.08
C LYS A 148 -11.65 -9.21 13.34
N LEU A 149 -10.52 -9.67 13.88
CA LEU A 149 -10.49 -10.59 15.01
C LEU A 149 -10.83 -9.91 16.34
N ILE A 150 -10.53 -8.62 16.45
CA ILE A 150 -10.81 -7.81 17.63
C ILE A 150 -12.08 -7.00 17.34
N GLY A 151 -13.12 -7.20 18.14
CA GLY A 151 -14.39 -6.48 18.05
C GLY A 151 -14.28 -5.04 18.55
N LYS A 152 -15.20 -4.65 19.44
CA LYS A 152 -15.18 -3.33 20.09
C LYS A 152 -14.34 -3.36 21.37
N MET A 153 -13.68 -2.26 21.69
CA MET A 153 -12.76 -2.15 22.83
C MET A 153 -13.29 -1.27 23.98
N GLY A 154 -14.58 -0.94 23.98
CA GLY A 154 -15.26 -0.27 25.10
C GLY A 154 -14.67 1.11 25.39
N PHE A 155 -14.26 1.35 26.64
CA PHE A 155 -13.75 2.66 27.09
C PHE A 155 -12.55 3.18 26.27
N LEU A 156 -11.71 2.29 25.74
CA LEU A 156 -10.57 2.70 24.90
C LEU A 156 -11.02 3.41 23.62
N GLU A 157 -12.21 3.12 23.10
CA GLU A 157 -12.77 3.76 21.91
C GLU A 157 -13.15 5.23 22.12
N LEU A 158 -13.08 5.74 23.35
CA LEU A 158 -13.30 7.16 23.61
C LEU A 158 -12.11 8.01 23.16
N PHE A 159 -10.89 7.49 23.24
CA PHE A 159 -9.66 8.26 23.00
C PHE A 159 -8.64 7.57 22.07
N MET A 160 -8.71 6.26 21.88
CA MET A 160 -7.84 5.52 20.95
C MET A 160 -8.58 5.16 19.67
N ASN A 161 -7.86 5.16 18.55
CA ASN A 161 -8.29 4.49 17.34
C ASN A 161 -8.19 2.97 17.55
N THR A 162 -9.21 2.22 17.17
CA THR A 162 -9.33 0.80 17.48
C THR A 162 -9.66 0.02 16.21
N PRO A 163 -9.57 -1.31 16.23
CA PRO A 163 -9.96 -2.12 15.06
C PRO A 163 -11.38 -1.84 14.56
N SER A 164 -12.33 -1.53 15.44
CA SER A 164 -13.72 -1.18 15.05
C SER A 164 -13.80 0.15 14.30
N HIS A 165 -13.10 1.17 14.79
CA HIS A 165 -13.01 2.47 14.15
C HIS A 165 -12.32 2.38 12.78
N HIS A 166 -11.24 1.60 12.69
CA HIS A 166 -10.47 1.45 11.46
C HIS A 166 -11.19 0.58 10.42
N ARG A 167 -12.00 -0.40 10.84
CA ARG A 167 -12.94 -1.09 9.93
C ARG A 167 -13.91 -0.10 9.28
N VAL A 168 -14.51 0.80 10.06
CA VAL A 168 -15.39 1.84 9.53
C VAL A 168 -14.64 2.70 8.51
N HIS A 169 -13.42 3.11 8.83
CA HIS A 169 -12.59 3.90 7.92
C HIS A 169 -12.34 3.20 6.57
N HIS A 170 -12.10 1.89 6.57
CA HIS A 170 -11.94 1.10 5.34
C HIS A 170 -13.24 0.70 4.66
N GLY A 171 -14.40 1.00 5.27
CA GLY A 171 -15.70 0.65 4.75
C GLY A 171 -16.08 1.48 3.53
N LYS A 172 -16.56 0.83 2.48
CA LYS A 172 -17.08 1.51 1.27
C LYS A 172 -18.58 1.83 1.34
N ASN A 173 -19.26 1.40 2.41
CA ASN A 173 -20.67 1.72 2.63
C ASN A 173 -20.84 3.24 2.68
N PRO A 174 -21.85 3.83 2.02
CA PRO A 174 -22.01 5.29 1.98
C PRO A 174 -21.99 5.98 3.35
N LYS A 175 -22.55 5.35 4.40
CA LYS A 175 -22.55 5.88 5.77
C LYS A 175 -21.18 5.92 6.47
N TYR A 176 -20.21 5.16 5.96
CA TYR A 176 -18.87 5.02 6.53
C TYR A 176 -17.79 5.75 5.74
N LEU A 177 -18.12 6.30 4.57
CA LEU A 177 -17.20 7.11 3.79
C LEU A 177 -16.80 8.37 4.53
N ASP A 178 -15.53 8.74 4.37
CA ASP A 178 -14.96 9.96 4.93
C ASP A 178 -15.06 10.05 6.46
N LYS A 179 -14.81 8.91 7.15
CA LYS A 179 -14.84 8.79 8.61
C LYS A 179 -13.55 8.21 9.19
N ASN A 180 -13.31 8.54 10.46
CA ASN A 180 -12.28 7.94 11.32
C ASN A 180 -10.84 7.99 10.73
N TYR A 181 -10.31 9.19 10.50
CA TYR A 181 -9.00 9.40 9.89
C TYR A 181 -7.80 9.31 10.86
N ALA A 182 -8.01 9.32 12.17
CA ALA A 182 -6.91 9.33 13.13
C ALA A 182 -6.05 8.05 13.04
N ALA A 183 -4.74 8.17 13.27
CA ALA A 183 -3.87 7.00 13.35
C ALA A 183 -3.98 6.33 14.73
N VAL A 184 -3.67 7.07 15.79
CA VAL A 184 -3.61 6.57 17.18
C VAL A 184 -4.75 7.10 18.02
N PHE A 185 -5.04 8.40 17.97
CA PHE A 185 -6.00 9.02 18.88
C PHE A 185 -7.28 9.44 18.16
N ILE A 186 -8.38 8.70 18.38
CA ILE A 186 -9.69 9.00 17.78
C ILE A 186 -10.27 10.36 18.23
N ILE A 187 -9.63 11.01 19.21
CA ILE A 187 -9.99 12.35 19.68
C ILE A 187 -10.04 13.36 18.53
N TRP A 188 -9.16 13.24 17.53
CA TRP A 188 -9.14 14.17 16.39
C TRP A 188 -10.42 14.06 15.56
N ASP A 189 -10.87 12.84 15.29
CA ASP A 189 -12.14 12.61 14.60
C ASP A 189 -13.35 13.15 15.36
N ARG A 190 -13.33 13.03 16.69
CA ARG A 190 -14.38 13.60 17.54
C ARG A 190 -14.35 15.13 17.52
N MET A 191 -13.17 15.72 17.64
CA MET A 191 -12.96 17.18 17.64
C MET A 191 -13.36 17.81 16.30
N PHE A 192 -13.05 17.17 15.19
CA PHE A 192 -13.26 17.70 13.83
C PHE A 192 -14.48 17.13 13.11
N GLY A 193 -15.34 16.39 13.80
CA GLY A 193 -16.65 15.95 13.32
C GLY A 193 -16.62 14.82 12.28
N THR A 194 -15.55 14.02 12.24
CA THR A 194 -15.37 12.90 11.30
C THR A 194 -15.52 11.53 11.97
N TYR A 195 -15.83 11.49 13.26
CA TYR A 195 -16.07 10.25 13.99
C TYR A 195 -17.34 9.52 13.54
N MET A 196 -17.23 8.21 13.33
CA MET A 196 -18.37 7.30 13.15
C MET A 196 -18.11 5.98 13.87
N LYS A 197 -19.08 5.54 14.67
CA LYS A 197 -19.01 4.23 15.34
C LYS A 197 -19.33 3.11 14.35
N GLU A 198 -18.76 1.94 14.57
CA GLU A 198 -19.15 0.73 13.84
C GLU A 198 -20.52 0.26 14.34
N GLU A 199 -21.55 0.41 13.51
CA GLU A 199 -22.92 -0.04 13.80
C GLU A 199 -23.21 -1.43 13.23
N GLU A 200 -22.64 -1.70 12.06
CA GLU A 200 -22.68 -2.96 11.34
C GLU A 200 -21.31 -3.23 10.72
N GLU A 201 -21.02 -4.51 10.44
CA GLU A 201 -19.79 -4.90 9.76
C GLU A 201 -19.71 -4.24 8.37
N PRO A 202 -18.64 -3.47 8.08
CA PRO A 202 -18.46 -2.83 6.79
C PRO A 202 -18.20 -3.81 5.65
N VAL A 203 -18.54 -3.38 4.44
CA VAL A 203 -18.05 -3.98 3.20
C VAL A 203 -16.80 -3.20 2.76
N PHE A 204 -15.73 -3.92 2.41
CA PHE A 204 -14.44 -3.33 2.08
C PHE A 204 -14.21 -3.21 0.56
N GLY A 205 -13.09 -2.60 0.19
CA GLY A 205 -12.73 -2.25 -1.19
C GLY A 205 -13.03 -0.78 -1.51
N ILE A 206 -12.92 -0.43 -2.79
CA ILE A 206 -13.24 0.92 -3.28
C ILE A 206 -14.62 0.97 -3.95
N THR A 207 -15.18 2.18 -4.07
CA THR A 207 -16.54 2.41 -4.59
C THR A 207 -16.67 2.10 -6.08
N ASN A 208 -15.57 2.23 -6.83
CA ASN A 208 -15.49 1.78 -8.21
C ASN A 208 -14.98 0.32 -8.22
N THR A 209 -15.49 -0.51 -9.12
CA THR A 209 -15.01 -1.90 -9.22
C THR A 209 -13.55 -1.94 -9.66
N TYR A 210 -12.66 -2.38 -8.77
CA TYR A 210 -11.25 -2.63 -9.07
C TYR A 210 -11.00 -4.13 -9.15
N LYS A 211 -10.72 -4.61 -10.37
CA LYS A 211 -10.63 -6.05 -10.68
C LYS A 211 -9.23 -6.42 -11.12
N SER A 212 -8.25 -6.23 -10.24
CA SER A 212 -6.86 -6.57 -10.55
C SER A 212 -6.01 -6.92 -9.31
N TRP A 213 -5.14 -7.91 -9.47
CA TRP A 213 -4.07 -8.32 -8.57
C TRP A 213 -2.70 -7.75 -8.99
N ASN A 214 -2.64 -6.94 -10.04
CA ASN A 214 -1.39 -6.36 -10.54
C ASN A 214 -0.92 -5.21 -9.63
N PRO A 215 0.21 -5.33 -8.90
CA PRO A 215 0.65 -4.32 -7.94
C PRO A 215 1.12 -3.00 -8.58
N VAL A 216 1.51 -3.01 -9.86
CA VAL A 216 1.81 -1.77 -10.61
C VAL A 216 0.51 -1.08 -10.97
N TRP A 217 -0.41 -1.77 -11.65
CA TRP A 217 -1.68 -1.16 -12.07
C TRP A 217 -2.50 -0.63 -10.89
N THR A 218 -2.45 -1.33 -9.76
CA THR A 218 -2.96 -0.91 -8.45
C THR A 218 -2.59 0.53 -8.10
N ASN A 219 -1.36 0.96 -8.40
CA ASN A 219 -0.84 2.29 -8.10
C ASN A 219 -1.16 3.35 -9.17
N PHE A 220 -1.50 2.96 -10.39
CA PHE A 220 -1.64 3.88 -11.53
C PHE A 220 -3.08 4.04 -12.06
N HIS A 221 -3.97 3.08 -11.82
CA HIS A 221 -5.30 3.07 -12.43
C HIS A 221 -6.11 4.36 -12.18
N TYR A 222 -6.13 4.85 -10.94
CA TYR A 222 -6.91 6.02 -10.58
C TYR A 222 -6.34 7.32 -11.17
N TRP A 223 -5.01 7.40 -11.31
CA TRP A 223 -4.38 8.50 -12.05
C TRP A 223 -4.83 8.53 -13.52
N GLY A 224 -4.93 7.34 -14.13
CA GLY A 224 -5.49 7.18 -15.47
C GLY A 224 -6.96 7.63 -15.55
N GLU A 225 -7.79 7.26 -14.57
CA GLU A 225 -9.19 7.71 -14.50
C GLU A 225 -9.29 9.25 -14.41
N LEU A 226 -8.52 9.88 -13.53
CA LEU A 226 -8.48 11.35 -13.41
C LEU A 226 -7.99 12.01 -14.70
N TRP A 227 -6.96 11.44 -15.33
CA TRP A 227 -6.46 11.93 -16.61
C TRP A 227 -7.51 11.87 -17.71
N GLU A 228 -8.25 10.77 -17.82
CA GLU A 228 -9.32 10.63 -18.81
C GLU A 228 -10.47 11.60 -18.57
N ILE A 229 -10.89 11.83 -17.32
CA ILE A 229 -11.90 12.85 -17.00
C ILE A 229 -11.36 14.25 -17.37
N SER A 230 -10.11 14.56 -17.03
CA SER A 230 -9.46 15.85 -17.35
C SER A 230 -9.37 16.08 -18.87
N LYS A 231 -8.95 15.06 -19.62
CA LYS A 231 -8.86 15.10 -21.09
C LYS A 231 -10.22 15.39 -21.73
N ASN A 232 -11.27 14.72 -21.26
CA ASN A 232 -12.64 14.86 -21.76
C ASN A 232 -13.39 16.08 -21.24
N SER A 233 -12.82 16.84 -20.30
CA SER A 233 -13.38 18.11 -19.84
C SER A 233 -13.16 19.19 -20.90
N THR A 234 -14.21 19.95 -21.22
CA THR A 234 -14.16 21.04 -22.20
C THR A 234 -13.48 22.29 -21.64
N ARG A 235 -13.78 22.64 -20.38
CA ARG A 235 -13.25 23.83 -19.71
C ARG A 235 -11.86 23.56 -19.13
N LEU A 236 -10.90 24.43 -19.42
CA LEU A 236 -9.53 24.34 -18.87
C LEU A 236 -9.50 24.29 -17.34
N VAL A 237 -10.38 25.05 -16.68
CA VAL A 237 -10.49 25.05 -15.22
C VAL A 237 -10.92 23.67 -14.69
N ASP A 238 -11.81 22.99 -15.40
CA ASP A 238 -12.31 21.69 -14.98
C ASP A 238 -11.24 20.60 -15.17
N LYS A 239 -10.37 20.74 -16.18
CA LYS A 239 -9.17 19.89 -16.34
C LYS A 239 -8.28 19.85 -15.10
N ILE A 240 -8.17 20.98 -14.39
CA ILE A 240 -7.40 21.10 -13.15
C ILE A 240 -8.24 20.65 -11.94
N LYS A 241 -9.51 21.08 -11.86
CA LYS A 241 -10.39 20.73 -10.73
C LYS A 241 -10.58 19.23 -10.55
N VAL A 242 -10.50 18.43 -11.61
CA VAL A 242 -10.54 16.96 -11.50
C VAL A 242 -9.56 16.44 -10.46
N PHE A 243 -8.35 17.01 -10.38
CA PHE A 243 -7.33 16.60 -9.44
C PHE A 243 -7.51 17.21 -8.04
N LEU A 244 -8.13 18.39 -7.94
CA LEU A 244 -8.22 19.14 -6.67
C LEU A 244 -9.52 18.93 -5.91
N LYS A 245 -10.58 18.48 -6.60
CA LYS A 245 -11.89 18.24 -5.99
C LYS A 245 -11.96 16.86 -5.35
N PRO A 246 -12.96 16.61 -4.48
CA PRO A 246 -13.11 15.32 -3.83
C PRO A 246 -13.40 14.17 -4.79
N PRO A 247 -13.11 12.92 -4.38
CA PRO A 247 -13.59 11.72 -5.05
C PRO A 247 -15.09 11.81 -5.37
N GLY A 248 -15.48 11.31 -6.55
CA GLY A 248 -16.84 11.43 -7.07
C GLY A 248 -17.14 12.75 -7.80
N TRP A 249 -16.37 13.82 -7.62
CA TRP A 249 -16.55 15.05 -8.40
C TRP A 249 -16.24 14.84 -9.88
N ARG A 250 -17.12 15.33 -10.75
CA ARG A 250 -16.90 15.45 -12.20
C ARG A 250 -17.43 16.79 -12.70
N PRO A 251 -16.93 17.28 -13.86
CA PRO A 251 -17.53 18.42 -14.54
C PRO A 251 -19.02 18.20 -14.80
N ALA A 252 -19.81 19.28 -14.80
CA ALA A 252 -21.27 19.19 -14.99
C ALA A 252 -21.64 18.52 -16.33
N GLU A 253 -20.90 18.82 -17.40
CA GLU A 253 -21.06 18.19 -18.72
C GLU A 253 -20.78 16.68 -18.73
N LEU A 254 -20.06 16.15 -17.72
CA LEU A 254 -19.75 14.72 -17.57
C LEU A 254 -20.61 14.05 -16.48
N GLY A 255 -21.73 14.68 -16.11
CA GLY A 255 -22.73 14.15 -15.17
C GLY A 255 -22.58 14.63 -13.73
N GLY A 256 -21.68 15.57 -13.43
CA GLY A 256 -21.55 16.16 -12.11
C GLY A 256 -21.07 15.18 -11.02
N PHE A 257 -21.35 15.51 -9.76
CA PHE A 257 -20.92 14.69 -8.63
C PHE A 257 -21.62 13.32 -8.62
N LYS A 258 -20.84 12.26 -8.51
CA LYS A 258 -21.31 10.88 -8.34
C LYS A 258 -20.93 10.38 -6.95
N GLY A 259 -21.93 10.25 -6.08
CA GLY A 259 -21.76 9.63 -4.77
C GLY A 259 -21.52 8.12 -4.89
N ALA A 260 -21.06 7.51 -3.80
CA ALA A 260 -20.95 6.07 -3.73
C ALA A 260 -22.33 5.41 -3.79
N PRO A 261 -22.50 4.33 -4.56
CA PRO A 261 -23.73 3.57 -4.55
C PRO A 261 -23.94 2.88 -3.21
N GLU A 262 -25.21 2.63 -2.86
CA GLU A 262 -25.53 1.74 -1.73
C GLU A 262 -24.96 0.35 -1.96
N VAL A 263 -24.55 -0.28 -0.86
CA VAL A 263 -23.93 -1.61 -0.89
C VAL A 263 -24.92 -2.61 -0.31
N ASP A 264 -25.37 -3.51 -1.17
CA ASP A 264 -26.15 -4.68 -0.77
C ASP A 264 -25.21 -5.84 -0.46
N LYS A 265 -25.22 -6.29 0.80
CA LYS A 265 -24.35 -7.37 1.30
C LYS A 265 -24.70 -8.74 0.70
N GLU A 266 -25.93 -8.93 0.24
CA GLU A 266 -26.38 -10.20 -0.32
C GLU A 266 -25.95 -10.37 -1.78
N THR A 267 -25.83 -9.26 -2.51
CA THR A 267 -25.46 -9.26 -3.94
C THR A 267 -23.99 -8.89 -4.17
N TYR A 268 -23.29 -8.42 -3.14
CA TYR A 268 -21.89 -8.05 -3.26
C TYR A 268 -20.98 -9.28 -3.39
N GLU A 269 -20.39 -9.42 -4.56
CA GLU A 269 -19.35 -10.42 -4.84
C GLU A 269 -17.97 -9.77 -4.87
N LYS A 270 -17.05 -10.31 -4.06
CA LYS A 270 -15.63 -9.95 -4.13
C LYS A 270 -15.01 -10.44 -5.43
N TYR A 271 -14.14 -9.64 -6.02
CA TYR A 271 -13.33 -10.03 -7.15
C TYR A 271 -12.45 -11.21 -6.79
N ASP A 272 -12.54 -12.28 -7.59
CA ASP A 272 -11.66 -13.42 -7.49
C ASP A 272 -11.59 -14.13 -8.84
N VAL A 273 -10.46 -14.79 -9.09
CA VAL A 273 -10.25 -15.58 -10.31
C VAL A 273 -9.79 -16.96 -9.89
N ALA A 274 -10.58 -17.98 -10.22
CA ALA A 274 -10.29 -19.34 -9.83
C ALA A 274 -8.98 -19.85 -10.47
N VAL A 275 -8.01 -20.18 -9.64
CA VAL A 275 -6.74 -20.82 -10.02
C VAL A 275 -6.61 -22.20 -9.37
N SER A 276 -5.84 -23.10 -9.97
CA SER A 276 -5.58 -24.41 -9.36
C SER A 276 -4.70 -24.29 -8.12
N ASN A 277 -4.85 -25.21 -7.16
CA ASN A 277 -4.02 -25.24 -5.95
C ASN A 277 -2.52 -25.30 -6.27
N SER A 278 -2.13 -26.02 -7.33
CA SER A 278 -0.74 -26.11 -7.78
C SER A 278 -0.23 -24.75 -8.29
N LEU A 279 -1.05 -24.00 -9.04
CA LEU A 279 -0.67 -22.69 -9.55
C LEU A 279 -0.63 -21.62 -8.44
N ALA A 280 -1.56 -21.69 -7.48
CA ALA A 280 -1.52 -20.86 -6.28
C ALA A 280 -0.27 -21.13 -5.43
N ALA A 281 0.06 -22.42 -5.21
CA ALA A 281 1.28 -22.83 -4.50
C ALA A 281 2.55 -22.38 -5.25
N TYR A 282 2.57 -22.50 -6.57
CA TYR A 282 3.65 -22.00 -7.42
C TYR A 282 3.87 -20.50 -7.19
N SER A 283 2.81 -19.69 -7.33
CA SER A 283 2.89 -18.23 -7.15
C SER A 283 3.38 -17.86 -5.74
N PHE A 284 2.86 -18.52 -4.70
CA PHE A 284 3.30 -18.31 -3.32
C PHE A 284 4.78 -18.68 -3.10
N ILE A 285 5.23 -19.82 -3.64
CA ILE A 285 6.62 -20.26 -3.49
C ILE A 285 7.57 -19.33 -4.27
N GLN A 286 7.19 -18.84 -5.46
CA GLN A 286 7.97 -17.85 -6.20
C GLN A 286 8.02 -16.48 -5.50
N PHE A 287 6.98 -16.14 -4.73
CA PHE A 287 6.93 -14.90 -3.97
C PHE A 287 7.96 -14.85 -2.84
N ILE A 288 8.25 -15.98 -2.19
CA ILE A 288 9.15 -16.03 -1.02
C ILE A 288 10.58 -15.54 -1.36
N PRO A 289 11.26 -16.01 -2.42
CA PRO A 289 12.56 -15.47 -2.80
C PRO A 289 12.50 -14.00 -3.22
N ALA A 290 11.42 -13.55 -3.86
CA ALA A 290 11.27 -12.14 -4.24
C ALA A 290 11.16 -11.25 -2.99
N LEU A 291 10.38 -11.67 -1.99
CA LEU A 291 10.31 -11.00 -0.69
C LEU A 291 11.66 -11.02 0.03
N GLY A 292 12.34 -12.16 0.06
CA GLY A 292 13.66 -12.30 0.68
C GLY A 292 14.71 -11.41 0.01
N LEU A 293 14.74 -11.37 -1.32
CA LEU A 293 15.62 -10.51 -2.10
C LEU A 293 15.33 -9.03 -1.85
N ALA A 294 14.05 -8.63 -1.81
CA ALA A 294 13.66 -7.27 -1.48
C ALA A 294 14.10 -6.86 -0.07
N ALA A 295 13.92 -7.74 0.92
CA ALA A 295 14.34 -7.49 2.30
C ALA A 295 15.86 -7.31 2.40
N VAL A 296 16.64 -8.24 1.85
CA VAL A 296 18.12 -8.14 1.82
C VAL A 296 18.56 -6.85 1.12
N PHE A 297 17.93 -6.53 -0.01
CA PHE A 297 18.22 -5.31 -0.75
C PHE A 297 17.96 -4.04 0.08
N LEU A 298 16.84 -3.96 0.79
CA LEU A 298 16.51 -2.81 1.65
C LEU A 298 17.52 -2.59 2.78
N PHE A 299 18.09 -3.67 3.35
CA PHE A 299 19.10 -3.56 4.41
C PHE A 299 20.50 -3.26 3.89
N LEU A 300 20.82 -3.72 2.68
CA LEU A 300 22.17 -3.66 2.10
C LEU A 300 22.25 -2.72 0.89
N GLU A 301 21.28 -1.82 0.70
CA GLU A 301 21.15 -1.00 -0.52
C GLU A 301 22.46 -0.28 -0.91
N LYS A 302 23.20 0.18 0.11
CA LYS A 302 24.45 0.94 -0.03
C LYS A 302 25.65 0.12 -0.50
N GLU A 303 25.58 -1.21 -0.36
CA GLU A 303 26.63 -2.15 -0.79
C GLU A 303 26.53 -2.47 -2.29
N PHE A 304 25.43 -2.08 -2.95
CA PHE A 304 25.20 -2.36 -4.37
C PHE A 304 25.46 -1.14 -5.24
N SER A 305 26.09 -1.37 -6.40
CA SER A 305 26.20 -0.34 -7.45
C SER A 305 24.84 0.03 -8.03
N ALA A 306 24.71 1.21 -8.63
CA ALA A 306 23.44 1.64 -9.24
C ALA A 306 22.85 0.62 -10.24
N VAL A 307 23.71 -0.06 -11.02
CA VAL A 307 23.28 -1.11 -11.97
C VAL A 307 22.69 -2.32 -11.22
N GLN A 308 23.34 -2.77 -10.16
CA GLN A 308 22.84 -3.86 -9.32
C GLN A 308 21.52 -3.47 -8.64
N GLN A 309 21.42 -2.25 -8.09
CA GLN A 309 20.19 -1.74 -7.47
C GLN A 309 19.01 -1.75 -8.47
N MET A 310 19.24 -1.26 -9.69
CA MET A 310 18.22 -1.27 -10.75
C MET A 310 17.83 -2.69 -11.17
N ALA A 311 18.80 -3.60 -11.30
CA ALA A 311 18.55 -4.98 -11.69
C ALA A 311 17.76 -5.75 -10.61
N ILE A 312 18.15 -5.63 -9.33
CA ILE A 312 17.44 -6.22 -8.20
C ILE A 312 16.01 -5.68 -8.14
N THR A 313 15.86 -4.35 -8.18
CA THR A 313 14.53 -3.69 -8.15
C THR A 313 13.65 -4.20 -9.30
N SER A 314 14.18 -4.23 -10.52
CA SER A 314 13.43 -4.69 -11.70
C SER A 314 13.02 -6.16 -11.57
N LEU A 315 13.91 -7.03 -11.09
CA LEU A 315 13.64 -8.44 -10.89
C LEU A 315 12.58 -8.67 -9.80
N VAL A 316 12.68 -7.95 -8.69
CA VAL A 316 11.68 -7.99 -7.60
C VAL A 316 10.33 -7.53 -8.11
N ILE A 317 10.24 -6.32 -8.69
CA ILE A 317 8.98 -5.79 -9.24
C ILE A 317 8.39 -6.74 -10.28
N PHE A 318 9.21 -7.30 -11.18
CA PHE A 318 8.72 -8.24 -12.17
C PHE A 318 8.20 -9.54 -11.54
N SER A 319 8.79 -9.99 -10.43
CA SER A 319 8.30 -11.16 -9.69
C SER A 319 6.98 -10.89 -8.95
N LEU A 320 6.81 -9.69 -8.40
CA LEU A 320 5.54 -9.26 -7.80
C LEU A 320 4.44 -9.14 -8.87
N LEU A 321 4.78 -8.57 -10.04
CA LEU A 321 3.90 -8.50 -11.21
C LEU A 321 3.48 -9.89 -11.70
N SER A 322 4.44 -10.82 -11.84
CA SER A 322 4.16 -12.20 -12.22
C SER A 322 3.20 -12.87 -11.23
N SER A 323 3.40 -12.67 -9.92
CA SER A 323 2.51 -13.26 -8.90
C SER A 323 1.05 -12.83 -9.09
N GLY A 324 0.79 -11.53 -9.24
CA GLY A 324 -0.55 -11.01 -9.52
C GLY A 324 -1.12 -11.51 -10.85
N ALA A 325 -0.31 -11.51 -11.91
CA ALA A 325 -0.69 -11.96 -13.24
C ALA A 325 -1.04 -13.46 -13.29
N ILE A 326 -0.39 -14.28 -12.48
CA ILE A 326 -0.75 -15.71 -12.32
C ILE A 326 -2.16 -15.84 -11.72
N PHE A 327 -2.45 -15.09 -10.65
CA PHE A 327 -3.78 -15.09 -10.03
C PHE A 327 -4.86 -14.51 -10.93
N GLU A 328 -4.53 -13.62 -11.87
CA GLU A 328 -5.46 -13.11 -12.88
C GLU A 328 -5.57 -14.00 -14.13
N LYS A 329 -4.69 -15.01 -14.29
CA LYS A 329 -4.47 -15.70 -15.58
C LYS A 329 -4.23 -14.72 -16.74
N ALA A 330 -3.45 -13.67 -16.51
CA ALA A 330 -3.19 -12.63 -17.49
C ALA A 330 -2.56 -13.23 -18.77
N LYS A 331 -3.00 -12.79 -19.95
CA LYS A 331 -2.58 -13.39 -21.24
C LYS A 331 -1.06 -13.41 -21.46
N TRP A 332 -0.34 -12.41 -20.93
CA TRP A 332 1.11 -12.28 -21.10
C TRP A 332 1.92 -13.18 -20.15
N ILE A 333 1.31 -13.71 -19.08
CA ILE A 333 2.06 -14.36 -18.00
C ILE A 333 2.77 -15.64 -18.45
N THR A 334 2.22 -16.35 -19.42
CA THR A 334 2.86 -17.55 -19.97
C THR A 334 4.26 -17.23 -20.49
N ILE A 335 4.41 -16.17 -21.29
CA ILE A 335 5.72 -15.74 -21.82
C ILE A 335 6.50 -14.99 -20.75
N GLY A 336 5.83 -14.10 -20.00
CA GLY A 336 6.45 -13.29 -18.96
C GLY A 336 7.15 -14.12 -17.90
N GLU A 337 6.57 -15.26 -17.51
CA GLU A 337 7.17 -16.11 -16.50
C GLU A 337 8.43 -16.83 -17.00
N TYR A 338 8.44 -17.27 -18.27
CA TYR A 338 9.68 -17.78 -18.88
C TYR A 338 10.78 -16.71 -18.91
N VAL A 339 10.44 -15.48 -19.28
CA VAL A 339 11.37 -14.35 -19.27
C VAL A 339 11.88 -14.08 -17.86
N ARG A 340 10.99 -14.08 -16.86
CA ARG A 340 11.35 -13.85 -15.46
C ARG A 340 12.32 -14.91 -14.95
N LEU A 341 12.04 -16.18 -15.22
CA LEU A 341 12.88 -17.29 -14.78
C LEU A 341 14.26 -17.26 -15.44
N LEU A 342 14.37 -16.83 -16.70
CA LEU A 342 15.66 -16.60 -17.35
C LEU A 342 16.39 -15.37 -16.78
N ALA A 343 15.66 -14.32 -16.41
CA ALA A 343 16.24 -13.11 -15.84
C ALA A 343 16.90 -13.35 -14.47
N ILE A 344 16.45 -14.33 -13.68
CA ILE A 344 17.02 -14.67 -12.36
C ILE A 344 18.53 -15.00 -12.45
N PRO A 345 18.97 -16.03 -13.18
CA PRO A 345 20.40 -16.33 -13.31
C PRO A 345 21.17 -15.25 -14.09
N CYS A 346 20.55 -14.56 -15.04
CA CYS A 346 21.19 -13.43 -15.73
C CYS A 346 21.51 -12.27 -14.77
N ALA A 347 20.59 -11.92 -13.87
CA ALA A 347 20.81 -10.91 -12.86
C ALA A 347 21.89 -11.34 -11.85
N ALA A 348 21.98 -12.64 -11.54
CA ALA A 348 23.03 -13.17 -10.67
C ALA A 348 24.45 -12.94 -11.22
N LEU A 349 24.63 -12.87 -12.55
CA LEU A 349 25.93 -12.56 -13.17
C LEU A 349 26.47 -11.16 -12.81
N LEU A 350 25.59 -10.22 -12.43
CA LEU A 350 26.00 -8.89 -11.95
C LEU A 350 26.73 -8.94 -10.60
N PHE A 351 26.76 -10.10 -9.95
CA PHE A 351 27.44 -10.34 -8.67
C PHE A 351 28.70 -11.20 -8.85
N MET A 352 29.23 -11.35 -10.06
CA MET A 352 30.37 -12.24 -10.33
C MET A 352 31.65 -11.92 -9.57
N GLU A 353 31.82 -10.66 -9.16
CA GLU A 353 32.96 -10.19 -8.39
C GLU A 353 32.76 -10.36 -6.87
N THR A 354 31.56 -10.76 -6.43
CA THR A 354 31.26 -10.92 -4.99
C THR A 354 31.76 -12.26 -4.44
N ALA A 355 32.22 -12.23 -3.19
CA ALA A 355 32.52 -13.46 -2.46
C ALA A 355 31.26 -14.33 -2.38
N GLY A 356 31.35 -15.58 -2.82
CA GLY A 356 30.20 -16.50 -2.86
C GLY A 356 29.39 -16.49 -4.14
N PHE A 357 29.83 -15.81 -5.21
CA PHE A 357 29.18 -15.82 -6.52
C PHE A 357 28.80 -17.22 -7.01
N SER A 358 29.69 -18.21 -6.87
CA SER A 358 29.42 -19.60 -7.27
C SER A 358 28.17 -20.18 -6.61
N THR A 359 27.93 -19.82 -5.34
CA THR A 359 26.72 -20.22 -4.62
C THR A 359 25.50 -19.46 -5.14
N ILE A 360 25.62 -18.14 -5.34
CA ILE A 360 24.53 -17.29 -5.85
C ILE A 360 24.05 -17.80 -7.22
N ILE A 361 24.96 -18.00 -8.17
CA ILE A 361 24.59 -18.44 -9.52
C ILE A 361 24.05 -19.87 -9.54
N LEU A 362 24.59 -20.77 -8.71
CA LEU A 362 24.10 -22.15 -8.59
C LEU A 362 22.68 -22.19 -8.03
N VAL A 363 22.40 -21.42 -6.96
CA VAL A 363 21.08 -21.32 -6.35
C VAL A 363 20.09 -20.68 -7.32
N ALA A 364 20.46 -19.56 -7.95
CA ALA A 364 19.63 -18.86 -8.93
C ALA A 364 19.28 -19.75 -10.13
N GLY A 365 20.27 -20.44 -10.71
CA GLY A 365 20.09 -21.34 -11.85
C GLY A 365 19.25 -22.58 -11.50
N SER A 366 19.50 -23.20 -10.34
CA SER A 366 18.74 -24.36 -9.88
C SER A 366 17.28 -23.99 -9.60
N TRP A 367 17.05 -22.84 -8.95
CA TRP A 367 15.72 -22.32 -8.70
C TRP A 367 14.96 -22.06 -10.00
N ALA A 368 15.60 -21.38 -10.97
CA ALA A 368 15.01 -21.09 -12.26
C ALA A 368 14.63 -22.38 -13.02
N LEU A 369 15.50 -23.39 -13.03
CA LEU A 369 15.26 -24.66 -13.72
C LEU A 369 14.11 -25.45 -13.08
N LEU A 370 14.08 -25.59 -11.76
CA LEU A 370 12.99 -26.29 -11.06
C LEU A 370 11.65 -25.57 -11.28
N SER A 371 11.68 -24.24 -11.22
CA SER A 371 10.50 -23.40 -11.43
C SER A 371 10.00 -23.46 -12.88
N LEU A 372 10.91 -23.61 -13.85
CA LEU A 372 10.59 -23.76 -15.27
C LEU A 372 9.81 -25.05 -15.51
N VAL A 373 10.28 -26.16 -14.95
CA VAL A 373 9.63 -27.47 -15.05
C VAL A 373 8.25 -27.42 -14.40
N TRP A 374 8.16 -26.88 -13.18
CA TRP A 374 6.87 -26.78 -12.48
C TRP A 374 5.88 -25.88 -13.24
N PHE A 375 6.27 -24.67 -13.64
CA PHE A 375 5.38 -23.77 -14.37
C PHE A 375 4.90 -24.38 -15.69
N SER A 376 5.79 -25.03 -16.45
CA SER A 376 5.44 -25.67 -17.72
C SER A 376 4.41 -26.77 -17.55
N SER A 377 4.42 -27.48 -16.41
CA SER A 377 3.38 -28.47 -16.07
C SER A 377 1.98 -27.85 -15.84
N GLN A 378 1.91 -26.54 -15.56
CA GLN A 378 0.68 -25.82 -15.25
C GLN A 378 0.03 -25.11 -16.46
N LEU A 379 0.65 -25.13 -17.64
CA LEU A 379 0.17 -24.38 -18.82
C LEU A 379 -1.29 -24.68 -19.21
N LYS A 380 -1.73 -25.93 -19.03
CA LYS A 380 -3.13 -26.32 -19.27
C LYS A 380 -4.12 -25.54 -18.40
N GLY A 381 -3.70 -25.12 -17.20
CA GLY A 381 -4.51 -24.33 -16.26
C GLY A 381 -4.78 -22.89 -16.70
N PHE A 382 -4.01 -22.36 -17.68
CA PHE A 382 -4.24 -21.04 -18.27
C PHE A 382 -5.16 -21.08 -19.51
N GLN A 383 -5.39 -22.27 -20.10
CA GLN A 383 -6.16 -22.42 -21.35
C GLN A 383 -7.68 -22.53 -21.15
N THR A 384 -8.17 -22.59 -19.90
CA THR A 384 -9.58 -22.83 -19.57
C THR A 384 -10.41 -21.60 -19.24
N ALA A 385 -9.88 -20.38 -19.40
CA ALA A 385 -10.67 -19.15 -19.26
C ALA A 385 -11.06 -18.64 -20.66
N LYS A 386 -12.28 -18.98 -21.10
CA LYS A 386 -12.96 -18.28 -22.19
C LYS A 386 -13.94 -17.27 -21.62
#